data_AF-A0A521SQ90-F1
#
_entry.id   AF-A0A521SQ90-F1
#
_cell.length_a   1.000
_cell.length_b   1.000
_cell.length_c   1.000
_cell.angle_alpha   90.00
_cell.angle_beta   90.00
_cell.angle_gamma   90.00
#
_symmetry.space_group_name_H-M   'P 1'
#
loop_
_entity.id
_entity.type
_entity.pdbx_description
1 polymer ?
#
loop_
_entity_poly.entity_id
_entity_poly.type
_entity_poly.pdbx_seq_one_letter_code
_entity_poly.pdbx_strand_id
1 'polypeptide(L)'
;MDLLTWQRRGLVAVIGFLAFLVVAGTLILSFQWINRPFPGFFLYGNLAVGPDSLPHWSGSREGLRFLDRIVAVEGEALIHPRALYDLVRRAPPAAPFHYRIERAGKQFEIEIPSMQLSFHDWLLTFGIYLLAGIGFLAIGCTPFYFRSASPAATPLFFMVSAIFLWFTSTFDFMATQLLPKEARILAFTMTPSAGIHLGLLLTRREGGRRRQLPYLLIIYGISVLLGLFYSNTFYSDLAVWHWVLRFSYGYSCLAAVVFLGLVWAELRRPISDLERLRLRVVFFGAILGFFIPTFGTVLASFFSWEIPYNLLLIPVVFFPLSVAYALLKYNLFDLGLVLKVGLTRGALTGTLLLMYVLLVSLLSPFVGIYEKDPLIPLFFAILVVIAFNPLLRWIEG
;
A
#
# COMPACT_ATOMS: atom_id res chain seq x y z
N MET A 1 -14.45 27.54 -24.35
CA MET A 1 -13.58 27.05 -23.26
C MET A 1 -14.28 26.06 -22.32
N ASP A 2 -15.57 25.74 -22.53
CA ASP A 2 -16.39 24.97 -21.58
C ASP A 2 -16.46 23.45 -21.78
N LEU A 3 -16.06 22.93 -22.95
CA LEU A 3 -16.09 21.48 -23.22
C LEU A 3 -15.03 20.70 -22.44
N LEU A 4 -13.82 21.27 -22.30
CA LEU A 4 -12.71 20.63 -21.58
C LEU A 4 -12.93 20.58 -20.06
N THR A 5 -13.68 21.53 -19.50
CA THR A 5 -13.98 21.57 -18.06
C THR A 5 -15.09 20.58 -17.71
N TRP A 6 -16.10 20.41 -18.56
CA TRP A 6 -17.13 19.39 -18.42
C TRP A 6 -16.58 17.96 -18.56
N GLN A 7 -15.72 17.71 -19.55
CA GLN A 7 -15.07 16.39 -19.71
C GLN A 7 -14.20 16.03 -18.50
N ARG A 8 -13.44 16.99 -17.94
CA ARG A 8 -12.64 16.76 -16.73
C ARG A 8 -13.51 16.50 -15.50
N ARG A 9 -14.60 17.25 -15.31
CA ARG A 9 -15.54 17.03 -14.20
C ARG A 9 -16.26 15.69 -14.32
N GLY A 10 -16.68 15.32 -15.54
CA GLY A 10 -17.28 14.03 -15.83
C GLY A 10 -16.33 12.87 -15.53
N LEU A 11 -15.06 12.98 -15.95
CA LEU A 11 -14.05 11.96 -15.66
C LEU A 11 -13.78 11.79 -14.16
N VAL A 12 -13.67 12.90 -13.42
CA VAL A 12 -13.51 12.85 -11.95
C VAL A 12 -14.75 12.26 -11.28
N ALA A 13 -15.96 12.59 -11.75
CA ALA A 13 -17.20 12.02 -11.23
C ALA A 13 -17.31 10.51 -11.50
N VAL A 14 -16.94 10.06 -12.71
CA VAL A 14 -16.91 8.63 -13.06
C VAL A 14 -15.89 7.89 -12.21
N ILE A 15 -14.68 8.41 -12.06
CA ILE A 15 -13.65 7.80 -11.20
C ILE A 15 -14.11 7.78 -9.75
N GLY A 16 -14.71 8.86 -9.25
CA GLY A 16 -15.27 8.92 -7.90
C GLY A 16 -16.39 7.91 -7.67
N PHE A 17 -17.28 7.72 -8.65
CA PHE A 17 -18.35 6.73 -8.59
C PHE A 17 -17.80 5.30 -8.62
N LEU A 18 -16.84 4.99 -9.51
CA LEU A 18 -16.19 3.68 -9.54
C LEU A 18 -15.44 3.39 -8.25
N ALA A 19 -14.72 4.37 -7.71
CA ALA A 19 -14.05 4.25 -6.42
C ALA A 19 -15.05 4.00 -5.29
N PHE A 20 -16.19 4.69 -5.29
CA PHE A 20 -17.26 4.45 -4.32
C PHE A 20 -17.81 3.02 -4.41
N LEU A 21 -18.05 2.50 -5.62
CA LEU A 21 -18.51 1.12 -5.80
C LEU A 21 -17.50 0.10 -5.30
N VAL A 22 -16.21 0.29 -5.59
CA VAL A 22 -15.14 -0.59 -5.09
C VAL A 22 -15.07 -0.55 -3.57
N VAL A 23 -15.09 0.64 -2.96
CA VAL A 23 -15.05 0.79 -1.50
C VAL A 23 -16.29 0.17 -0.83
N ALA A 24 -17.48 0.47 -1.35
CA ALA A 24 -18.73 -0.07 -0.82
C ALA A 24 -18.78 -1.60 -0.95
N GLY A 25 -18.37 -2.15 -2.10
CA GLY A 25 -18.26 -3.58 -2.32
C GLY A 25 -17.29 -4.25 -1.35
N THR A 26 -16.07 -3.72 -1.21
CA THR A 26 -15.07 -4.22 -0.26
C THR A 26 -15.58 -4.16 1.18
N LEU A 27 -16.25 -3.08 1.58
CA LEU A 27 -16.84 -2.95 2.92
C LEU A 27 -17.91 -4.01 3.16
N ILE A 28 -18.91 -4.11 2.29
CA ILE A 28 -20.02 -5.06 2.45
C ILE A 28 -19.50 -6.50 2.54
N LEU A 29 -18.59 -6.87 1.63
CA LEU A 29 -18.05 -8.22 1.57
C LEU A 29 -17.15 -8.56 2.76
N SER A 30 -16.31 -7.61 3.18
CA SER A 30 -15.38 -7.85 4.29
C SER A 30 -16.07 -7.82 5.66
N PHE A 31 -17.11 -7.01 5.84
CA PHE A 31 -17.86 -6.97 7.10
C PHE A 31 -18.59 -8.29 7.39
N GLN A 32 -18.97 -9.04 6.37
CA GLN A 32 -19.61 -10.36 6.54
C GLN A 32 -18.70 -11.40 7.23
N TRP A 33 -17.39 -11.14 7.29
CA TRP A 33 -16.42 -12.02 7.94
C TRP A 33 -16.21 -11.73 9.42
N ILE A 34 -16.65 -10.57 9.91
CA ILE A 34 -16.47 -10.18 11.31
C ILE A 34 -17.29 -11.13 12.20
N ASN A 35 -16.64 -11.62 13.26
CA ASN A 35 -17.17 -12.62 14.21
C ASN A 35 -17.54 -13.95 13.55
N ARG A 36 -16.96 -14.28 12.40
CA ARG A 36 -17.12 -15.59 11.75
C ARG A 36 -15.86 -16.44 11.92
N PRO A 37 -15.98 -17.78 12.00
CA PRO A 37 -14.84 -18.68 11.96
C PRO A 37 -14.04 -18.52 10.67
N PHE A 38 -12.72 -18.51 10.78
CA PHE A 38 -11.75 -18.50 9.68
C PHE A 38 -10.49 -19.29 10.08
N PRO A 39 -9.64 -19.72 9.13
CA PRO A 39 -8.54 -20.64 9.40
C PRO A 39 -7.34 -20.02 10.15
N GLY A 40 -7.39 -18.73 10.51
CA GLY A 40 -6.25 -18.03 11.12
C GLY A 40 -5.20 -17.56 10.12
N PHE A 41 -5.52 -17.58 8.82
CA PHE A 41 -4.72 -17.02 7.74
C PHE A 41 -5.58 -16.79 6.50
N PHE A 42 -5.05 -16.05 5.52
CA PHE A 42 -5.71 -15.83 4.23
C PHE A 42 -4.83 -16.34 3.08
N LEU A 43 -5.47 -16.75 1.99
CA LEU A 43 -4.82 -17.33 0.82
C LEU A 43 -5.10 -16.45 -0.40
N TYR A 44 -4.11 -16.32 -1.25
CA TYR A 44 -4.31 -15.86 -2.61
C TYR A 44 -5.05 -16.92 -3.44
N GLY A 45 -5.58 -16.51 -4.59
CA GLY A 45 -6.27 -17.42 -5.52
C GLY A 45 -5.45 -18.64 -5.95
N ASN A 46 -4.12 -18.57 -5.90
CA ASN A 46 -3.21 -19.67 -6.20
C ASN A 46 -2.87 -20.56 -4.98
N LEU A 47 -3.60 -20.42 -3.88
CA LEU A 47 -3.44 -21.16 -2.62
C LEU A 47 -2.18 -20.81 -1.82
N ALA A 48 -1.44 -19.77 -2.23
CA ALA A 48 -0.33 -19.25 -1.45
C ALA A 48 -0.83 -18.39 -0.29
N VAL A 49 -0.19 -18.51 0.87
CA VAL A 49 -0.50 -17.75 2.08
C VAL A 49 -0.15 -16.27 1.85
N GLY A 50 -1.11 -15.40 2.14
CA GLY A 50 -0.95 -13.95 2.06
C GLY A 50 0.00 -13.40 3.11
N PRO A 51 0.55 -12.18 2.91
CA PRO A 51 1.48 -11.56 3.84
C PRO A 51 0.79 -11.01 5.10
N ASP A 52 -0.52 -10.80 5.04
CA ASP A 52 -1.30 -10.21 6.13
C ASP A 52 -1.55 -11.27 7.21
N SER A 53 -0.89 -11.08 8.36
CA SER A 53 -1.03 -11.93 9.53
C SER A 53 -0.86 -11.10 10.81
N LEU A 54 -1.48 -11.54 11.91
CA LEU A 54 -1.28 -10.95 13.24
C LEU A 54 -0.61 -11.98 14.15
N PRO A 55 0.27 -11.57 15.09
CA PRO A 55 1.03 -12.53 15.92
C PRO A 55 0.18 -13.50 16.74
N HIS A 56 -1.06 -13.14 17.05
CA HIS A 56 -1.97 -13.98 17.81
C HIS A 56 -2.78 -14.95 16.93
N TRP A 57 -2.70 -14.84 15.61
CA TRP A 57 -3.40 -15.74 14.69
C TRP A 57 -2.84 -17.15 14.78
N SER A 58 -3.73 -18.14 14.74
CA SER A 58 -3.35 -19.55 14.86
C SER A 58 -2.37 -19.98 13.77
N GLY A 59 -2.56 -19.53 12.52
CA GLY A 59 -1.63 -19.84 11.43
C GLY A 59 -0.19 -19.41 11.72
N SER A 60 0.00 -18.17 12.18
CA SER A 60 1.34 -17.66 12.53
C SER A 60 1.94 -18.37 13.75
N ARG A 61 1.12 -18.69 14.76
CA ARG A 61 1.57 -19.41 15.97
C ARG A 61 2.07 -20.82 15.68
N GLU A 62 1.40 -21.51 14.77
CA GLU A 62 1.78 -22.87 14.35
C GLU A 62 2.88 -22.88 13.26
N GLY A 63 3.46 -21.71 12.94
CA GLY A 63 4.63 -21.60 12.07
C GLY A 63 4.33 -21.57 10.57
N LEU A 64 3.09 -21.27 10.18
CA LEU A 64 2.72 -20.94 8.80
C LEU A 64 3.38 -19.61 8.39
N ARG A 65 3.95 -19.56 7.20
CA ARG A 65 4.72 -18.40 6.71
C ARG A 65 4.11 -17.85 5.44
N PHE A 66 4.35 -16.56 5.22
CA PHE A 66 4.09 -15.92 3.94
C PHE A 66 4.75 -16.72 2.80
N LEU A 67 4.02 -16.95 1.70
CA LEU A 67 4.45 -17.74 0.54
C LEU A 67 4.48 -19.26 0.71
N ASP A 68 4.03 -19.79 1.85
CA ASP A 68 3.67 -21.21 1.90
C ASP A 68 2.44 -21.47 1.00
N ARG A 69 2.34 -22.65 0.41
CA ARG A 69 1.16 -23.05 -0.37
C ARG A 69 0.38 -24.14 0.36
N ILE A 70 -0.93 -23.97 0.50
CA ILE A 70 -1.80 -25.01 1.04
C ILE A 70 -2.24 -25.92 -0.10
N VAL A 71 -1.88 -27.20 -0.02
CA VAL A 71 -2.15 -28.20 -1.08
C VAL A 71 -3.35 -29.06 -0.73
N ALA A 72 -3.56 -29.36 0.56
CA ALA A 72 -4.71 -30.14 1.03
C ALA A 72 -5.12 -29.76 2.45
N VAL A 73 -6.36 -30.09 2.78
CA VAL A 73 -6.99 -29.87 4.10
C VAL A 73 -7.78 -31.13 4.45
N GLU A 74 -7.54 -31.72 5.63
CA GLU A 74 -8.21 -32.97 6.05
C GLU A 74 -8.06 -34.11 5.03
N GLY A 75 -6.88 -34.24 4.43
CA GLY A 75 -6.59 -35.24 3.40
C GLY A 75 -7.10 -34.89 1.99
N GLU A 76 -8.04 -33.95 1.86
CA GLU A 76 -8.64 -33.56 0.57
C GLU A 76 -7.84 -32.47 -0.14
N ALA A 77 -7.60 -32.66 -1.45
CA ALA A 77 -6.84 -31.70 -2.25
C ALA A 77 -7.60 -30.36 -2.39
N LEU A 78 -6.92 -29.27 -2.05
CA LEU A 78 -7.51 -27.94 -2.12
C LEU A 78 -7.33 -27.38 -3.54
N ILE A 79 -8.43 -27.09 -4.23
CA ILE A 79 -8.40 -26.51 -5.58
C ILE A 79 -8.57 -24.98 -5.53
N HIS A 80 -9.39 -24.48 -4.59
CA HIS A 80 -9.76 -23.07 -4.51
C HIS A 80 -9.88 -22.59 -3.05
N PRO A 81 -9.41 -21.37 -2.69
CA PRO A 81 -9.49 -20.89 -1.30
C PRO A 81 -10.89 -20.85 -0.69
N ARG A 82 -11.93 -20.60 -1.51
CA ARG A 82 -13.32 -20.57 -1.07
C ARG A 82 -13.76 -21.90 -0.43
N ALA A 83 -13.29 -23.04 -0.96
CA ALA A 83 -13.61 -24.34 -0.39
C ALA A 83 -13.08 -24.49 1.05
N LEU A 84 -11.86 -24.01 1.31
CA LEU A 84 -11.30 -23.95 2.66
C LEU A 84 -12.14 -23.04 3.56
N TYR A 85 -12.49 -21.85 3.09
CA TYR A 85 -13.25 -20.90 3.90
C TYR A 85 -14.65 -21.42 4.23
N ASP A 86 -15.33 -22.06 3.29
CA ASP A 86 -16.65 -22.65 3.50
C ASP A 86 -16.57 -23.87 4.43
N LEU A 87 -15.51 -24.68 4.33
CA LEU A 87 -15.23 -25.80 5.25
C LEU A 87 -15.10 -25.29 6.70
N VAL A 88 -14.23 -24.30 6.92
CA VAL A 88 -13.95 -23.77 8.26
C VAL A 88 -15.15 -23.04 8.85
N ARG A 89 -15.93 -22.33 8.03
CA ARG A 89 -17.16 -21.64 8.48
C ARG A 89 -18.24 -22.58 9.01
N ARG A 90 -18.27 -23.83 8.57
CA ARG A 90 -19.24 -24.85 9.02
C ARG A 90 -18.82 -25.52 10.32
N ALA A 91 -17.55 -25.41 10.70
CA ALA A 91 -17.03 -26.00 11.92
C ALA A 91 -17.22 -25.08 13.13
N PRO A 92 -17.27 -25.63 14.36
CA PRO A 92 -17.24 -24.83 15.57
C PRO A 92 -15.92 -24.04 15.67
N PRO A 93 -15.93 -22.86 16.33
CA PRO A 93 -14.70 -22.11 16.61
C PRO A 93 -13.69 -22.97 17.37
N ALA A 94 -12.39 -22.78 17.11
CA ALA A 94 -11.30 -23.57 17.69
C ALA A 94 -11.26 -25.05 17.28
N ALA A 95 -12.03 -25.47 16.28
CA ALA A 95 -11.87 -26.78 15.67
C ALA A 95 -10.48 -26.92 15.03
N PRO A 96 -9.73 -28.00 15.31
CA PRO A 96 -8.45 -28.29 14.67
C PRO A 96 -8.66 -28.73 13.22
N PHE A 97 -7.73 -28.31 12.34
CA PHE A 97 -7.70 -28.72 10.94
C PHE A 97 -6.28 -29.10 10.54
N HIS A 98 -6.12 -30.21 9.82
CA HIS A 98 -4.85 -30.71 9.31
C HIS A 98 -4.60 -30.15 7.91
N TYR A 99 -3.56 -29.33 7.78
CA TYR A 99 -3.15 -28.71 6.53
C TYR A 99 -1.90 -29.37 6.00
N ARG A 100 -1.93 -29.80 4.74
CA ARG A 100 -0.72 -30.19 4.02
C ARG A 100 -0.19 -28.99 3.26
N ILE A 101 1.02 -28.57 3.63
CA ILE A 101 1.64 -27.36 3.13
C ILE A 101 2.87 -27.69 2.29
N GLU A 102 3.10 -26.88 1.27
CA GLU A 102 4.28 -26.92 0.40
C GLU A 102 5.13 -25.68 0.65
N ARG A 103 6.39 -25.90 1.07
CA ARG A 103 7.40 -24.87 1.31
C ARG A 103 8.71 -25.29 0.65
N ALA A 104 9.20 -24.49 -0.29
CA ALA A 104 10.46 -24.73 -1.00
C ALA A 104 10.57 -26.16 -1.59
N GLY A 105 9.46 -26.67 -2.16
CA GLY A 105 9.39 -28.01 -2.77
C GLY A 105 9.26 -29.17 -1.78
N LYS A 106 9.23 -28.91 -0.46
CA LYS A 106 8.96 -29.91 0.57
C LYS A 106 7.51 -29.82 1.03
N GLN A 107 6.86 -30.97 1.18
CA GLN A 107 5.53 -31.07 1.76
C GLN A 107 5.60 -31.57 3.20
N PHE A 108 4.79 -30.99 4.08
CA PHE A 108 4.61 -31.44 5.45
C PHE A 108 3.22 -31.04 5.98
N GLU A 109 2.82 -31.63 7.08
CA GLU A 109 1.51 -31.39 7.69
C GLU A 109 1.64 -30.53 8.94
N ILE A 110 0.69 -29.61 9.12
CA ILE A 110 0.54 -28.79 10.33
C ILE A 110 -0.94 -28.82 10.73
N GLU A 111 -1.19 -28.99 12.01
CA GLU A 111 -2.51 -28.81 12.62
C GLU A 111 -2.69 -27.33 13.01
N ILE A 112 -3.71 -26.66 12.48
CA ILE A 112 -3.99 -25.25 12.80
C ILE A 112 -5.45 -25.14 13.27
N PRO A 113 -5.70 -24.68 14.50
CA PRO A 113 -7.06 -24.46 14.97
C PRO A 113 -7.70 -23.27 14.28
N SER A 114 -8.98 -23.41 13.94
CA SER A 114 -9.80 -22.29 13.46
C SER A 114 -9.96 -21.22 14.55
N MET A 115 -10.12 -19.98 14.14
CA MET A 115 -10.34 -18.85 15.06
C MET A 115 -11.44 -17.94 14.53
N GLN A 116 -11.91 -16.99 15.34
CA GLN A 116 -12.88 -15.99 14.90
C GLN A 116 -12.16 -14.72 14.46
N LEU A 117 -12.59 -14.14 13.33
CA LEU A 117 -12.06 -12.87 12.88
C LEU A 117 -12.73 -11.74 13.67
N SER A 118 -12.06 -11.18 14.66
CA SER A 118 -12.62 -10.07 15.43
C SER A 118 -12.68 -8.79 14.58
N PHE A 119 -13.49 -7.81 15.00
CA PHE A 119 -13.48 -6.48 14.39
C PHE A 119 -12.09 -5.84 14.42
N HIS A 120 -11.35 -6.07 15.51
CA HIS A 120 -10.00 -5.59 15.68
C HIS A 120 -9.07 -6.21 14.63
N ASP A 121 -9.14 -7.53 14.43
CA ASP A 121 -8.33 -8.23 13.43
C ASP A 121 -8.63 -7.72 12.03
N TRP A 122 -9.92 -7.56 11.71
CA TRP A 122 -10.37 -6.98 10.46
C TRP A 122 -9.81 -5.55 10.25
N LEU A 123 -9.84 -4.70 11.28
CA LEU A 123 -9.34 -3.32 11.20
C LEU A 123 -7.83 -3.27 10.95
N LEU A 124 -7.06 -4.08 11.69
CA LEU A 124 -5.60 -4.12 11.61
C LEU A 124 -5.06 -4.76 10.33
N THR A 125 -5.87 -5.57 9.65
CA THR A 125 -5.44 -6.31 8.44
C THR A 125 -6.05 -5.79 7.16
N PHE A 126 -7.34 -5.46 7.12
CA PHE A 126 -8.02 -5.01 5.90
C PHE A 126 -8.51 -3.56 6.00
N GLY A 127 -9.03 -3.18 7.16
CA GLY A 127 -9.51 -1.83 7.41
C GLY A 127 -8.43 -0.77 7.18
N ILE A 128 -7.19 -1.03 7.61
CA ILE A 128 -6.08 -0.11 7.39
C ILE A 128 -5.74 0.07 5.90
N TYR A 129 -5.75 -0.99 5.08
CA TYR A 129 -5.52 -0.85 3.63
C TYR A 129 -6.66 -0.10 2.95
N LEU A 130 -7.90 -0.34 3.38
CA LEU A 130 -9.05 0.40 2.87
C LEU A 130 -8.92 1.90 3.16
N LEU A 131 -8.64 2.25 4.42
CA LEU A 131 -8.46 3.62 4.87
C LEU A 131 -7.28 4.30 4.19
N ALA A 132 -6.15 3.58 4.08
CA ALA A 132 -4.99 4.05 3.34
C ALA A 132 -5.36 4.34 1.89
N GLY A 133 -5.98 3.39 1.18
CA GLY A 133 -6.40 3.56 -0.21
C GLY A 133 -7.29 4.79 -0.42
N ILE A 134 -8.32 4.97 0.42
CA ILE A 134 -9.18 6.17 0.39
C ILE A 134 -8.36 7.44 0.59
N GLY A 135 -7.43 7.44 1.55
CA GLY A 135 -6.50 8.53 1.80
C GLY A 135 -5.64 8.86 0.57
N PHE A 136 -5.07 7.86 -0.10
CA PHE A 136 -4.30 8.03 -1.34
C PHE A 136 -5.14 8.70 -2.44
N LEU A 137 -6.36 8.22 -2.66
CA LEU A 137 -7.25 8.80 -3.66
C LEU A 137 -7.61 10.25 -3.34
N ALA A 138 -7.91 10.55 -2.07
CA ALA A 138 -8.16 11.91 -1.60
C ALA A 138 -6.97 12.84 -1.87
N ILE A 139 -5.74 12.39 -1.55
CA ILE A 139 -4.51 13.13 -1.83
C ILE A 139 -4.34 13.38 -3.34
N GLY A 140 -4.61 12.38 -4.18
CA GLY A 140 -4.56 12.48 -5.64
C GLY A 140 -5.53 13.49 -6.26
N CYS A 141 -6.71 13.65 -5.65
CA CYS A 141 -7.71 14.61 -6.11
C CYS A 141 -7.35 16.06 -5.76
N THR A 142 -6.50 16.29 -4.75
CA THR A 142 -6.17 17.64 -4.28
C THR A 142 -5.62 18.57 -5.37
N PRO A 143 -4.66 18.18 -6.25
CA PRO A 143 -4.12 19.10 -7.25
C PRO A 143 -5.16 19.51 -8.30
N PHE A 144 -6.14 18.64 -8.59
CA PHE A 144 -7.22 18.94 -9.53
C PHE A 144 -8.25 19.89 -8.94
N TYR A 145 -8.61 19.71 -7.66
CA TYR A 145 -9.52 20.59 -6.96
C TYR A 145 -8.95 22.01 -6.80
N PHE A 146 -7.66 22.09 -6.44
CA PHE A 146 -6.96 23.37 -6.28
C PHE A 146 -6.38 23.95 -7.58
N ARG A 147 -6.77 23.39 -8.74
CA ARG A 147 -6.34 23.82 -10.09
C ARG A 147 -4.83 24.02 -10.20
N SER A 148 -4.03 23.10 -9.65
CA SER A 148 -2.58 23.11 -9.87
C SER A 148 -2.31 22.82 -11.35
N ALA A 149 -1.69 23.77 -12.05
CA ALA A 149 -1.34 23.64 -13.47
C ALA A 149 -0.09 22.73 -13.69
N SER A 150 0.43 22.07 -12.65
CA SER A 150 1.66 21.30 -12.74
C SER A 150 1.50 20.02 -13.57
N PRO A 151 2.39 19.76 -14.55
CA PRO A 151 2.41 18.49 -15.29
C PRO A 151 2.54 17.25 -14.38
N ALA A 152 3.11 17.40 -13.17
CA ALA A 152 3.28 16.33 -12.20
C ALA A 152 1.96 15.86 -11.53
N ALA A 153 0.88 16.65 -11.61
CA ALA A 153 -0.41 16.30 -11.00
C ALA A 153 -1.03 15.03 -11.61
N THR A 154 -0.87 14.82 -12.93
CA THR A 154 -1.46 13.67 -13.62
C THR A 154 -0.77 12.34 -13.23
N PRO A 155 0.56 12.20 -13.29
CA PRO A 155 1.23 11.00 -12.80
C PRO A 155 1.05 10.76 -11.30
N LEU A 156 0.97 11.81 -10.47
CA LEU A 156 0.62 11.65 -9.06
C LEU A 156 -0.76 11.00 -8.91
N PHE A 157 -1.77 11.51 -9.61
CA PHE A 157 -3.12 10.96 -9.57
C PHE A 157 -3.21 9.54 -10.12
N PHE A 158 -2.49 9.24 -11.19
CA PHE A 158 -2.38 7.88 -11.70
C PHE A 158 -1.76 6.93 -10.65
N MET A 159 -0.64 7.34 -10.04
CA MET A 159 0.05 6.56 -9.01
C MET A 159 -0.86 6.27 -7.82
N VAL A 160 -1.50 7.29 -7.26
CA VAL A 160 -2.35 7.12 -6.07
C VAL A 160 -3.67 6.42 -6.39
N SER A 161 -4.18 6.50 -7.63
CA SER A 161 -5.32 5.68 -8.09
C SER A 161 -4.94 4.21 -8.23
N ALA A 162 -3.72 3.92 -8.71
CA ALA A 162 -3.18 2.56 -8.73
C ALA A 162 -2.98 2.03 -7.30
N ILE A 163 -2.41 2.83 -6.39
CA ILE A 163 -2.27 2.44 -4.98
C ILE A 163 -3.64 2.23 -4.33
N PHE A 164 -4.62 3.10 -4.60
CA PHE A 164 -6.01 2.92 -4.15
C PHE A 164 -6.55 1.55 -4.58
N LEU A 165 -6.53 1.23 -5.89
CA LEU A 165 -7.03 -0.05 -6.39
C LEU A 165 -6.25 -1.24 -5.81
N TRP A 166 -4.93 -1.11 -5.66
CA TRP A 166 -4.10 -2.14 -5.05
C TRP A 166 -4.50 -2.37 -3.59
N PHE A 167 -4.64 -1.34 -2.76
CA PHE A 167 -4.92 -1.52 -1.34
C PHE A 167 -6.37 -1.91 -1.07
N THR A 168 -7.35 -1.29 -1.74
CA THR A 168 -8.77 -1.59 -1.52
C THR A 168 -9.18 -2.96 -2.04
N SER A 169 -8.43 -3.54 -2.97
CA SER A 169 -8.65 -4.91 -3.46
C SER A 169 -7.99 -5.99 -2.60
N THR A 170 -7.28 -5.66 -1.51
CA THR A 170 -6.55 -6.66 -0.69
C THR A 170 -7.45 -7.73 -0.13
N PHE A 171 -8.57 -7.32 0.45
CA PHE A 171 -9.55 -8.26 0.96
C PHE A 171 -10.11 -9.14 -0.17
N ASP A 172 -10.50 -8.54 -1.30
CA ASP A 172 -11.08 -9.29 -2.40
C ASP A 172 -10.09 -10.30 -2.99
N PHE A 173 -8.84 -9.89 -3.20
CA PHE A 173 -7.82 -10.74 -3.78
C PHE A 173 -7.50 -12.00 -2.95
N MET A 174 -7.78 -11.97 -1.66
CA MET A 174 -7.58 -13.11 -0.77
C MET A 174 -8.88 -13.88 -0.50
N ALA A 175 -9.92 -13.20 -0.07
CA ALA A 175 -11.14 -13.83 0.43
C ALA A 175 -12.17 -14.10 -0.66
N THR A 176 -12.65 -13.04 -1.33
CA THR A 176 -13.83 -13.15 -2.20
C THR A 176 -13.50 -13.45 -3.64
N GLN A 177 -12.43 -12.89 -4.19
CA GLN A 177 -11.91 -13.11 -5.54
C GLN A 177 -12.98 -12.83 -6.61
N LEU A 178 -13.68 -11.70 -6.48
CA LEU A 178 -14.71 -11.26 -7.44
C LEU A 178 -14.12 -10.34 -8.50
N LEU A 179 -13.14 -9.49 -8.14
CA LEU A 179 -12.47 -8.65 -9.11
C LEU A 179 -11.46 -9.50 -9.91
N PRO A 180 -11.30 -9.23 -11.21
CA PRO A 180 -10.22 -9.83 -11.99
C PRO A 180 -8.87 -9.57 -11.31
N LYS A 181 -8.10 -10.62 -11.06
CA LYS A 181 -6.77 -10.55 -10.40
C LYS A 181 -5.85 -9.54 -11.10
N GLU A 182 -6.00 -9.40 -12.42
CA GLU A 182 -5.25 -8.50 -13.28
C GLU A 182 -5.38 -7.05 -12.85
N ALA A 183 -6.56 -6.63 -12.36
CA ALA A 183 -6.77 -5.25 -11.91
C ALA A 183 -5.82 -4.89 -10.77
N ARG A 184 -5.71 -5.76 -9.76
CA ARG A 184 -4.77 -5.58 -8.63
C ARG A 184 -3.32 -5.72 -9.08
N ILE A 185 -3.01 -6.75 -9.87
CA ILE A 185 -1.63 -7.04 -10.30
C ILE A 185 -1.07 -5.87 -11.12
N LEU A 186 -1.86 -5.32 -12.05
CA LEU A 186 -1.46 -4.14 -12.83
C LEU A 186 -1.35 -2.91 -11.95
N ALA A 187 -2.29 -2.68 -11.03
CA ALA A 187 -2.22 -1.56 -10.08
C ALA A 187 -0.93 -1.60 -9.23
N PHE A 188 -0.57 -2.77 -8.73
CA PHE A 188 0.68 -3.00 -8.00
C PHE A 188 1.92 -2.74 -8.89
N THR A 189 2.00 -3.37 -10.06
CA THR A 189 3.19 -3.29 -10.92
C THR A 189 3.38 -1.93 -11.61
N MET A 190 2.31 -1.15 -11.79
CA MET A 190 2.36 0.20 -12.40
C MET A 190 2.79 1.30 -11.43
N THR A 191 2.57 1.10 -10.13
CA THR A 191 2.91 2.07 -9.07
C THR A 191 4.39 2.53 -9.13
N PRO A 192 5.41 1.64 -9.23
CA PRO A 192 6.81 2.08 -9.34
C PRO A 192 7.11 2.95 -10.57
N SER A 193 6.57 2.61 -11.73
CA SER A 193 6.74 3.42 -12.95
C SER A 193 6.16 4.81 -12.80
N ALA A 194 4.99 4.91 -12.18
CA ALA A 194 4.36 6.19 -11.89
C ALA A 194 5.20 7.03 -10.90
N GLY A 195 5.82 6.38 -9.91
CA GLY A 195 6.79 7.01 -9.01
C GLY A 195 8.00 7.59 -9.74
N ILE A 196 8.65 6.81 -10.60
CA ILE A 196 9.80 7.29 -11.40
C ILE A 196 9.38 8.44 -12.33
N HIS A 197 8.25 8.31 -13.01
CA HIS A 197 7.69 9.34 -13.88
C HIS A 197 7.45 10.64 -13.11
N LEU A 198 6.88 10.56 -11.90
CA LEU A 198 6.69 11.70 -11.01
C LEU A 198 8.02 12.36 -10.64
N GLY A 199 9.05 11.57 -10.28
CA GLY A 199 10.40 12.07 -9.98
C GLY A 199 11.04 12.82 -11.15
N LEU A 200 10.89 12.29 -12.37
CA LEU A 200 11.37 12.93 -13.60
C LEU A 200 10.70 14.28 -13.88
N LEU A 201 9.40 14.41 -13.56
CA LEU A 201 8.65 15.65 -13.75
C LEU A 201 8.91 16.67 -12.64
N LEU A 202 9.19 16.23 -11.43
CA LEU A 202 9.55 17.12 -10.32
C LEU A 202 10.96 17.73 -10.47
N THR A 203 11.84 17.09 -11.25
CA THR A 203 13.27 17.44 -11.32
C THR A 203 13.73 17.97 -12.67
N ARG A 204 12.90 17.96 -13.73
CA ARG A 204 13.29 18.43 -15.06
C ARG A 204 12.43 19.61 -15.52
N ARG A 205 13.09 20.67 -16.02
CA ARG A 205 12.45 21.88 -16.56
C ARG A 205 11.74 21.63 -17.90
N GLU A 206 10.74 22.46 -18.16
CA GLU A 206 9.89 22.45 -19.36
C GLU A 206 10.75 22.60 -20.63
N GLY A 207 10.60 21.65 -21.57
CA GLY A 207 11.37 21.62 -22.84
C GLY A 207 11.81 20.23 -23.29
N GLY A 208 11.69 19.20 -22.45
CA GLY A 208 12.23 17.86 -22.70
C GLY A 208 11.25 16.74 -23.06
N ARG A 209 9.95 17.01 -23.29
CA ARG A 209 8.91 15.96 -23.38
C ARG A 209 9.21 14.88 -24.43
N ARG A 210 9.76 15.27 -25.60
CA ARG A 210 10.15 14.32 -26.66
C ARG A 210 11.36 13.46 -26.29
N ARG A 211 12.28 13.97 -25.44
CA ARG A 211 13.43 13.22 -24.91
C ARG A 211 13.05 12.30 -23.75
N GLN A 212 11.90 12.52 -23.10
CA GLN A 212 11.40 11.69 -22.00
C GLN A 212 10.66 10.44 -22.49
N LEU A 213 10.03 10.50 -23.66
CA LEU A 213 9.23 9.42 -24.21
C LEU A 213 9.92 8.04 -24.19
N PRO A 214 11.19 7.86 -24.64
CA PRO A 214 11.82 6.54 -24.59
C PRO A 214 11.99 6.02 -23.15
N TYR A 215 12.36 6.87 -22.20
CA TYR A 215 12.47 6.48 -20.78
C TYR A 215 11.11 6.09 -20.20
N LEU A 216 10.06 6.84 -20.53
CA LEU A 216 8.69 6.53 -20.10
C LEU A 216 8.22 5.20 -20.70
N LEU A 217 8.48 4.95 -21.99
CA LEU A 217 8.16 3.68 -22.63
C LEU A 217 8.90 2.51 -21.98
N ILE A 218 10.17 2.70 -21.59
CA ILE A 218 10.95 1.66 -20.90
C ILE A 218 10.37 1.37 -19.51
N ILE A 219 10.16 2.37 -18.66
CA ILE A 219 9.68 2.14 -17.29
C ILE A 219 8.28 1.50 -17.30
N TYR A 220 7.33 2.07 -18.05
CA TYR A 220 5.98 1.51 -18.13
C TYR A 220 5.96 0.17 -18.88
N GLY A 221 6.84 -0.02 -19.86
CA GLY A 221 7.03 -1.31 -20.53
C GLY A 221 7.48 -2.39 -19.54
N ILE A 222 8.43 -2.10 -18.66
CA ILE A 222 8.84 -3.01 -17.58
C ILE A 222 7.65 -3.33 -16.67
N SER A 223 6.88 -2.33 -16.22
CA SER A 223 5.67 -2.56 -15.42
C SER A 223 4.65 -3.46 -16.11
N VAL A 224 4.36 -3.22 -17.39
CA VAL A 224 3.42 -4.05 -18.17
C VAL A 224 3.93 -5.49 -18.27
N LEU A 225 5.20 -5.67 -18.69
CA LEU A 225 5.79 -7.00 -18.83
C LEU A 225 5.79 -7.76 -17.51
N LEU A 226 6.12 -7.08 -16.41
CA LEU A 226 6.12 -7.67 -15.08
C LEU A 226 4.71 -8.04 -14.63
N GLY A 227 3.72 -7.18 -14.90
CA GLY A 227 2.30 -7.47 -14.61
C GLY A 227 1.74 -8.62 -15.42
N LEU A 228 2.09 -8.71 -16.72
CA LEU A 228 1.72 -9.83 -17.59
C LEU A 228 2.37 -11.13 -17.11
N PHE A 229 3.67 -11.09 -16.80
CA PHE A 229 4.40 -12.26 -16.31
C PHE A 229 3.88 -12.71 -14.95
N TYR A 230 3.54 -11.77 -14.06
CA TYR A 230 2.90 -12.07 -12.78
C TYR A 230 1.56 -12.76 -13.01
N SER A 231 0.69 -12.20 -13.85
CA SER A 231 -0.63 -12.78 -14.11
C SER A 231 -0.54 -14.18 -14.71
N ASN A 232 0.36 -14.39 -15.68
CA ASN A 232 0.53 -15.68 -16.35
C ASN A 232 1.12 -16.76 -15.42
N THR A 233 2.04 -16.36 -14.53
CA THR A 233 2.68 -17.30 -13.60
C THR A 233 1.87 -17.52 -12.32
N PHE A 234 0.81 -16.74 -12.08
CA PHE A 234 0.05 -16.76 -10.82
C PHE A 234 -0.43 -18.15 -10.41
N TYR A 235 -0.98 -18.93 -11.35
CA TYR A 235 -1.45 -20.30 -11.10
C TYR A 235 -0.45 -21.38 -11.54
N SER A 236 0.76 -20.99 -11.95
CA SER A 236 1.79 -21.91 -12.44
C SER A 236 2.63 -22.50 -11.29
N ASP A 237 3.85 -22.93 -11.59
CA ASP A 237 4.79 -23.40 -10.58
C ASP A 237 5.04 -22.34 -9.49
N LEU A 238 5.03 -22.81 -8.24
CA LEU A 238 5.12 -21.95 -7.06
C LEU A 238 6.46 -21.20 -7.01
N ALA A 239 7.57 -21.85 -7.38
CA ALA A 239 8.88 -21.24 -7.37
C ALA A 239 8.99 -20.13 -8.42
N VAL A 240 8.44 -20.37 -9.63
CA VAL A 240 8.40 -19.36 -10.69
C VAL A 240 7.62 -18.13 -10.22
N TRP A 241 6.42 -18.32 -9.69
CA TRP A 241 5.59 -17.20 -9.20
C TRP A 241 6.27 -16.42 -8.07
N HIS A 242 6.92 -17.10 -7.12
CA HIS A 242 7.68 -16.44 -6.05
C HIS A 242 8.76 -15.50 -6.59
N TRP A 243 9.47 -15.91 -7.63
CA TRP A 243 10.46 -15.04 -8.28
C TRP A 243 9.81 -13.81 -8.92
N VAL A 244 8.67 -13.96 -9.59
CA VAL A 244 7.98 -12.81 -10.20
C VAL A 244 7.51 -11.80 -9.15
N LEU A 245 6.95 -12.29 -8.05
CA LEU A 245 6.55 -11.46 -6.92
C LEU A 245 7.75 -10.72 -6.32
N ARG A 246 8.84 -11.44 -6.08
CA ARG A 246 10.11 -10.87 -5.58
C ARG A 246 10.69 -9.81 -6.51
N PHE A 247 10.71 -10.05 -7.81
CA PHE A 247 11.14 -9.05 -8.79
C PHE A 247 10.22 -7.83 -8.82
N SER A 248 8.92 -8.00 -8.56
CA SER A 248 7.97 -6.89 -8.45
C SER A 248 8.23 -6.01 -7.22
N TYR A 249 8.53 -6.61 -6.07
CA TYR A 249 8.98 -5.86 -4.88
C TYR A 249 10.35 -5.21 -5.11
N GLY A 250 11.29 -5.93 -5.73
CA GLY A 250 12.60 -5.40 -6.10
C GLY A 250 12.50 -4.18 -7.02
N TYR A 251 11.61 -4.23 -8.03
CA TYR A 251 11.34 -3.10 -8.91
C TYR A 251 10.72 -1.91 -8.18
N SER A 252 9.85 -2.18 -7.20
CA SER A 252 9.27 -1.15 -6.33
C SER A 252 10.33 -0.44 -5.49
N CYS A 253 11.25 -1.19 -4.91
CA CYS A 253 12.39 -0.64 -4.17
C CYS A 253 13.35 0.13 -5.09
N LEU A 254 13.65 -0.40 -6.28
CA LEU A 254 14.49 0.28 -7.27
C LEU A 254 13.88 1.62 -7.69
N ALA A 255 12.56 1.67 -7.92
CA ALA A 255 11.85 2.90 -8.24
C ALA A 255 11.98 3.96 -7.12
N ALA A 256 11.90 3.55 -5.86
CA ALA A 256 12.14 4.45 -4.72
C ALA A 256 13.56 5.00 -4.70
N VAL A 257 14.57 4.15 -4.94
CA VAL A 257 15.99 4.57 -5.02
C VAL A 257 16.22 5.53 -6.19
N VAL A 258 15.67 5.22 -7.36
CA VAL A 258 15.77 6.10 -8.54
C VAL A 258 15.09 7.44 -8.25
N PHE A 259 13.90 7.43 -7.64
CA PHE A 259 13.21 8.67 -7.26
C PHE A 259 14.05 9.53 -6.31
N LEU A 260 14.62 8.93 -5.26
CA LEU A 260 15.50 9.62 -4.32
C LEU A 260 16.75 10.15 -5.02
N GLY A 261 17.36 9.37 -5.91
CA GLY A 261 18.51 9.78 -6.71
C GLY A 261 18.22 10.99 -7.61
N LEU A 262 17.04 11.01 -8.24
CA LEU A 262 16.59 12.15 -9.05
C LEU A 262 16.42 13.41 -8.20
N VAL A 263 15.70 13.32 -7.08
CA VAL A 263 15.47 14.47 -6.19
C VAL A 263 16.78 14.97 -5.58
N TRP A 264 17.67 14.06 -5.17
CA TRP A 264 18.98 14.40 -4.64
C TRP A 264 19.88 15.09 -5.66
N ALA A 265 19.89 14.62 -6.90
CA ALA A 265 20.63 15.25 -7.98
C ALA A 265 20.15 16.69 -8.23
N GLU A 266 18.84 16.94 -8.14
CA GLU A 266 18.28 18.29 -8.28
C GLU A 266 18.60 19.18 -7.08
N LEU A 267 18.61 18.65 -5.84
CA LEU A 267 19.01 19.39 -4.64
C LEU A 267 20.46 19.89 -4.66
N ARG A 268 21.34 19.24 -5.43
CA ARG A 268 22.75 19.65 -5.61
C ARG A 268 22.92 20.79 -6.61
N ARG A 269 21.88 21.14 -7.38
CA ARG A 269 21.94 22.22 -8.37
C ARG A 269 21.69 23.59 -7.72
N PRO A 270 22.08 24.68 -8.40
CA PRO A 270 21.67 26.03 -8.00
C PRO A 270 20.17 26.22 -8.25
N ILE A 271 19.38 26.00 -7.21
CA ILE A 271 17.93 26.19 -7.17
C ILE A 271 17.58 27.26 -6.12
N SER A 272 16.39 27.86 -6.25
CA SER A 272 15.88 28.82 -5.26
C SER A 272 15.69 28.17 -3.89
N ASP A 273 15.75 28.95 -2.81
CA ASP A 273 15.57 28.43 -1.44
C ASP A 273 14.19 27.80 -1.22
N LEU A 274 13.16 28.34 -1.87
CA LEU A 274 11.81 27.81 -1.83
C LEU A 274 11.72 26.43 -2.50
N GLU A 275 12.35 26.27 -3.66
CA GLU A 275 12.42 25.01 -4.40
C GLU A 275 13.25 23.97 -3.64
N ARG A 276 14.33 24.40 -2.99
CA ARG A 276 15.15 23.55 -2.12
C ARG A 276 14.34 23.01 -0.94
N LEU A 277 13.60 23.88 -0.24
CA LEU A 277 12.75 23.46 0.88
C LEU A 277 11.69 22.46 0.43
N ARG A 278 11.05 22.72 -0.72
CA ARG A 278 10.06 21.82 -1.33
C ARG A 278 10.65 20.44 -1.62
N LEU A 279 11.77 20.38 -2.33
CA LEU A 279 12.42 19.12 -2.68
C LEU A 279 12.93 18.36 -1.44
N ARG A 280 13.36 19.06 -0.38
CA ARG A 280 13.68 18.42 0.91
C ARG A 280 12.47 17.73 1.53
N VAL A 281 11.31 18.39 1.54
CA VAL A 281 10.07 17.78 2.06
C VAL A 281 9.71 16.53 1.26
N VAL A 282 9.78 16.60 -0.07
CA VAL A 282 9.53 15.44 -0.95
C VAL A 282 10.57 14.34 -0.71
N PHE A 283 11.83 14.69 -0.50
CA PHE A 283 12.91 13.74 -0.25
C PHE A 283 12.70 12.97 1.07
N PHE A 284 12.41 13.68 2.17
CA PHE A 284 12.10 13.03 3.45
C PHE A 284 10.81 12.22 3.38
N GLY A 285 9.77 12.74 2.73
CA GLY A 285 8.52 12.00 2.49
C GLY A 285 8.73 10.74 1.66
N ALA A 286 9.65 10.75 0.69
CA ALA A 286 10.00 9.58 -0.12
C ALA A 286 10.87 8.57 0.64
N ILE A 287 11.76 9.01 1.54
CA ILE A 287 12.48 8.09 2.43
C ILE A 287 11.47 7.33 3.29
N LEU A 288 10.60 8.07 4.00
CA LEU A 288 9.64 7.48 4.92
C LEU A 288 8.57 6.67 4.19
N GLY A 289 7.90 7.25 3.20
CA GLY A 289 6.71 6.67 2.60
C GLY A 289 6.89 5.94 1.28
N PHE A 290 8.11 5.86 0.75
CA PHE A 290 8.36 5.08 -0.46
C PHE A 290 9.52 4.09 -0.26
N PHE A 291 10.68 4.55 0.20
CA PHE A 291 11.86 3.69 0.36
C PHE A 291 11.71 2.70 1.51
N ILE A 292 11.41 3.14 2.73
CA ILE A 292 11.30 2.23 3.90
C ILE A 292 10.27 1.10 3.67
N PRO A 293 9.02 1.37 3.22
CA PRO A 293 8.05 0.32 2.90
C PRO A 293 8.56 -0.67 1.86
N THR A 294 9.06 -0.16 0.72
CA THR A 294 9.46 -1.04 -0.39
C THR A 294 10.70 -1.85 -0.05
N PHE A 295 11.66 -1.27 0.69
CA PHE A 295 12.81 -1.99 1.23
C PHE A 295 12.37 -3.07 2.22
N GLY A 296 11.43 -2.77 3.11
CA GLY A 296 10.82 -3.74 4.02
C GLY A 296 10.18 -4.93 3.29
N THR A 297 9.45 -4.69 2.20
CA THR A 297 8.87 -5.78 1.40
C THR A 297 9.93 -6.65 0.71
N VAL A 298 11.07 -6.08 0.31
CA VAL A 298 12.21 -6.83 -0.21
C VAL A 298 12.84 -7.68 0.89
N LEU A 299 13.05 -7.13 2.09
CA LEU A 299 13.55 -7.88 3.23
C LEU A 299 12.64 -9.06 3.58
N ALA A 300 11.34 -8.82 3.67
CA ALA A 300 10.36 -9.85 3.96
C ALA A 300 10.30 -10.95 2.89
N SER A 301 10.33 -10.58 1.61
CA SER A 301 10.14 -11.54 0.50
C SER A 301 11.40 -12.32 0.11
N PHE A 302 12.59 -11.71 0.19
CA PHE A 302 13.85 -12.35 -0.18
C PHE A 302 14.54 -13.05 1.00
N PHE A 303 14.50 -12.45 2.18
CA PHE A 303 15.21 -12.94 3.36
C PHE A 303 14.29 -13.60 4.39
N SER A 304 13.00 -13.72 4.07
CA SER A 304 11.98 -14.34 4.93
C SER A 304 11.91 -13.69 6.32
N TRP A 305 12.20 -12.38 6.41
CA TRP A 305 12.03 -11.63 7.65
C TRP A 305 10.55 -11.48 7.95
N GLU A 306 10.17 -11.73 9.20
CA GLU A 306 8.79 -11.62 9.69
C GLU A 306 8.43 -10.15 9.92
N ILE A 307 8.31 -9.39 8.83
CA ILE A 307 7.85 -8.00 8.85
C ILE A 307 6.36 -7.99 8.51
N PRO A 308 5.48 -7.59 9.44
CA PRO A 308 4.07 -7.44 9.16
C PRO A 308 3.83 -6.35 8.09
N TYR A 309 3.20 -6.70 6.97
CA TYR A 309 3.00 -5.78 5.85
C TYR A 309 2.06 -4.61 6.20
N ASN A 310 1.12 -4.84 7.12
CA ASN A 310 0.26 -3.81 7.69
C ASN A 310 1.05 -2.73 8.47
N LEU A 311 2.21 -3.06 9.06
CA LEU A 311 3.08 -2.05 9.67
C LEU A 311 3.84 -1.23 8.62
N LEU A 312 4.27 -1.87 7.52
CA LEU A 312 4.91 -1.17 6.40
C LEU A 312 3.98 -0.16 5.71
N LEU A 313 2.66 -0.33 5.86
CA LEU A 313 1.64 0.57 5.33
C LEU A 313 1.62 1.93 6.02
N ILE A 314 1.92 1.98 7.32
CA ILE A 314 1.83 3.19 8.15
C ILE A 314 2.61 4.36 7.54
N PRO A 315 3.91 4.22 7.20
CA PRO A 315 4.67 5.34 6.67
C PRO A 315 4.36 5.66 5.20
N VAL A 316 3.69 4.78 4.43
CA VAL A 316 3.50 4.95 2.97
C VAL A 316 2.84 6.28 2.61
N VAL A 317 1.92 6.76 3.46
CA VAL A 317 1.17 8.01 3.24
C VAL A 317 2.04 9.28 3.28
N PHE A 318 3.22 9.24 3.92
CA PHE A 318 4.13 10.40 3.94
C PHE A 318 4.60 10.80 2.54
N PHE A 319 4.72 9.84 1.62
CA PHE A 319 5.18 10.10 0.27
C PHE A 319 4.19 10.94 -0.55
N PRO A 320 2.96 10.49 -0.85
CA PRO A 320 2.02 11.29 -1.63
C PRO A 320 1.66 12.60 -0.93
N LEU A 321 1.63 12.64 0.40
CA LEU A 321 1.35 13.86 1.16
C LEU A 321 2.46 14.90 0.96
N SER A 322 3.72 14.48 1.01
CA SER A 322 4.86 15.36 0.74
C SER A 322 4.84 15.92 -0.68
N VAL A 323 4.46 15.11 -1.67
CA VAL A 323 4.33 15.53 -3.07
C VAL A 323 3.15 16.47 -3.24
N ALA A 324 1.97 16.15 -2.69
CA ALA A 324 0.80 17.00 -2.78
C ALA A 324 1.07 18.37 -2.13
N TYR A 325 1.69 18.40 -0.95
CA TYR A 325 2.16 19.63 -0.32
C TYR A 325 3.07 20.44 -1.26
N ALA A 326 4.05 19.76 -1.86
CA ALA A 326 5.01 20.37 -2.78
C ALA A 326 4.34 20.96 -4.05
N LEU A 327 3.30 20.32 -4.57
CA LEU A 327 2.53 20.78 -5.74
C LEU A 327 1.55 21.92 -5.41
N LEU A 328 0.96 21.91 -4.22
CA LEU A 328 -0.03 22.91 -3.79
C LEU A 328 0.63 24.22 -3.34
N LYS A 329 1.83 24.15 -2.76
CA LYS A 329 2.58 25.35 -2.34
C LYS A 329 2.94 26.28 -3.51
N TYR A 330 2.99 25.75 -4.73
CA TYR A 330 3.15 26.54 -5.96
C TYR A 330 1.97 27.50 -6.23
N ASN A 331 0.79 27.25 -5.65
CA ASN A 331 -0.47 27.97 -5.91
C ASN A 331 -1.04 28.67 -4.66
N LEU A 332 -0.31 28.69 -3.55
CA LEU A 332 -0.74 29.29 -2.28
C LEU A 332 -0.49 30.80 -2.21
N PHE A 333 0.35 31.35 -3.09
CA PHE A 333 0.63 32.78 -3.16
C PHE A 333 -0.36 33.58 -4.04
N ASP A 334 -1.29 32.92 -4.75
CA ASP A 334 -2.27 33.59 -5.64
C ASP A 334 -3.71 33.63 -5.09
N LEU A 335 -3.99 33.02 -3.93
CA LEU A 335 -5.36 32.97 -3.38
C LEU A 335 -5.38 33.06 -1.85
N GLY A 336 -5.79 34.24 -1.35
CA GLY A 336 -6.45 34.52 -0.06
C GLY A 336 -6.09 33.61 1.12
N LEU A 337 -5.11 34.05 1.90
CA LEU A 337 -4.36 33.31 2.93
C LEU A 337 -5.17 32.64 4.07
N VAL A 338 -6.44 33.00 4.31
CA VAL A 338 -7.13 32.64 5.57
C VAL A 338 -8.00 31.38 5.46
N LEU A 339 -8.73 31.18 4.36
CA LEU A 339 -9.61 30.02 4.16
C LEU A 339 -8.84 28.74 3.76
N LYS A 340 -7.73 28.90 3.03
CA LYS A 340 -6.91 27.79 2.50
C LYS A 340 -6.05 27.12 3.57
N VAL A 341 -5.57 27.90 4.55
CA VAL A 341 -4.81 27.39 5.69
C VAL A 341 -5.72 26.59 6.62
N GLY A 342 -6.96 27.03 6.84
CA GLY A 342 -7.95 26.30 7.65
C GLY A 342 -8.36 24.95 7.06
N LEU A 343 -8.63 24.88 5.74
CA LEU A 343 -9.04 23.62 5.11
C LEU A 343 -7.89 22.64 4.90
N THR A 344 -6.70 23.14 4.54
CA THR A 344 -5.54 22.26 4.29
C THR A 344 -4.89 21.84 5.60
N ARG A 345 -4.77 22.73 6.59
CA ARG A 345 -4.36 22.33 7.95
C ARG A 345 -5.45 21.51 8.62
N GLY A 346 -6.73 21.83 8.48
CA GLY A 346 -7.81 21.03 9.04
C GLY A 346 -7.89 19.62 8.43
N ALA A 347 -7.73 19.48 7.11
CA ALA A 347 -7.66 18.18 6.45
C ALA A 347 -6.36 17.44 6.77
N LEU A 348 -5.20 18.11 6.82
CA LEU A 348 -3.94 17.48 7.24
C LEU A 348 -4.00 17.05 8.70
N THR A 349 -4.40 17.93 9.60
CA THR A 349 -4.50 17.68 11.04
C THR A 349 -5.58 16.65 11.32
N GLY A 350 -6.71 16.67 10.62
CA GLY A 350 -7.74 15.64 10.70
C GLY A 350 -7.28 14.28 10.17
N THR A 351 -6.56 14.26 9.05
CA THR A 351 -5.95 13.02 8.52
C THR A 351 -4.84 12.53 9.44
N LEU A 352 -4.01 13.42 9.99
CA LEU A 352 -2.96 13.11 10.94
C LEU A 352 -3.52 12.65 12.28
N LEU A 353 -4.64 13.22 12.75
CA LEU A 353 -5.36 12.77 13.95
C LEU A 353 -6.02 11.42 13.70
N LEU A 354 -6.66 11.23 12.55
CA LEU A 354 -7.25 9.95 12.19
C LEU A 354 -6.17 8.88 12.07
N MET A 355 -5.05 9.20 11.41
CA MET A 355 -3.86 8.36 11.36
C MET A 355 -3.28 8.14 12.74
N TYR A 356 -3.20 9.14 13.61
CA TYR A 356 -2.69 9.02 14.97
C TYR A 356 -3.57 8.10 15.82
N VAL A 357 -4.90 8.28 15.77
CA VAL A 357 -5.87 7.40 16.43
C VAL A 357 -5.75 5.98 15.88
N LEU A 358 -5.68 5.81 14.55
CA LEU A 358 -5.45 4.51 13.92
C LEU A 358 -4.11 3.90 14.34
N LEU A 359 -3.05 4.69 14.43
CA LEU A 359 -1.69 4.27 14.75
C LEU A 359 -1.57 3.89 16.24
N VAL A 360 -2.18 4.66 17.13
CA VAL A 360 -2.29 4.33 18.57
C VAL A 360 -3.14 3.07 18.76
N SER A 361 -4.29 2.96 18.07
CA SER A 361 -5.10 1.74 18.07
C SER A 361 -4.38 0.55 17.43
N LEU A 362 -3.53 0.77 16.43
CA LEU A 362 -2.70 -0.27 15.79
C LEU A 362 -1.58 -0.75 16.71
N LEU A 363 -0.90 0.17 17.41
CA LEU A 363 0.29 -0.12 18.21
C LEU A 363 -0.03 -0.58 19.62
N SER A 364 -1.19 -0.20 20.18
CA SER A 364 -1.60 -0.55 21.54
C SER A 364 -1.53 -2.07 21.85
N PRO A 365 -1.89 -2.99 20.93
CA PRO A 365 -1.73 -4.43 21.16
C PRO A 365 -0.27 -4.91 21.03
N PHE A 366 0.54 -4.29 20.17
CA PHE A 366 1.94 -4.70 19.95
C PHE A 366 2.85 -4.26 21.10
N VAL A 367 2.56 -3.14 21.76
CA VAL A 367 3.28 -2.68 22.96
C VAL A 367 3.16 -3.71 24.09
N GLY A 368 2.02 -4.39 24.23
CA GLY A 368 1.82 -5.45 25.22
C GLY A 368 2.40 -6.82 24.86
N ILE A 369 2.77 -7.06 23.58
CA ILE A 369 3.26 -8.37 23.10
C ILE A 369 4.78 -8.37 22.90
N TYR A 370 5.41 -7.21 22.64
CA TYR A 370 6.86 -7.05 22.44
C TYR A 370 7.61 -6.48 23.66
N GLU A 371 7.05 -6.56 24.87
CA GLU A 371 7.75 -6.15 26.12
C GLU A 371 9.13 -6.81 26.29
N LYS A 372 9.37 -7.97 25.64
CA LYS A 372 10.63 -8.71 25.76
C LYS A 372 11.75 -8.22 24.86
N ASP A 373 11.48 -7.41 23.82
CA ASP A 373 12.51 -6.94 22.89
C ASP A 373 12.67 -5.41 22.96
N PRO A 374 13.67 -4.90 23.72
CA PRO A 374 13.78 -3.48 24.06
C PRO A 374 14.05 -2.57 22.86
N LEU A 375 14.41 -3.12 21.69
CA LEU A 375 14.69 -2.35 20.49
C LEU A 375 13.42 -1.88 19.76
N ILE A 376 12.31 -2.61 19.89
CA ILE A 376 11.07 -2.32 19.16
C ILE A 376 10.35 -1.09 19.74
N PRO A 377 10.09 -0.98 21.06
CA PRO A 377 9.53 0.22 21.65
C PRO A 377 10.43 1.45 21.42
N LEU A 378 11.75 1.25 21.45
CA LEU A 378 12.73 2.31 21.19
C LEU A 378 12.66 2.80 19.74
N PHE A 379 12.58 1.89 18.76
CA PHE A 379 12.39 2.26 17.35
C PHE A 379 11.09 3.05 17.14
N PHE A 380 9.98 2.61 17.74
CA PHE A 380 8.71 3.33 17.64
C PHE A 380 8.71 4.66 18.37
N ALA A 381 9.30 4.74 19.56
CA ALA A 381 9.45 6.00 20.29
C ALA A 381 10.32 6.98 19.50
N ILE A 382 11.43 6.52 18.91
CA ILE A 382 12.28 7.34 18.04
C ILE A 382 11.53 7.77 16.78
N LEU A 383 10.76 6.87 16.14
CA LEU A 383 10.01 7.19 14.94
C LEU A 383 8.89 8.21 15.20
N VAL A 384 8.19 8.07 16.33
CA VAL A 384 7.21 9.05 16.82
C VAL A 384 7.90 10.37 17.12
N VAL A 385 9.02 10.38 17.85
CA VAL A 385 9.76 11.62 18.16
C VAL A 385 10.30 12.27 16.88
N ILE A 386 10.86 11.53 15.93
CA ILE A 386 11.37 12.09 14.67
C ILE A 386 10.23 12.62 13.80
N ALA A 387 9.07 11.96 13.77
CA ALA A 387 7.91 12.42 13.02
C ALA A 387 7.24 13.64 13.67
N PHE A 388 7.11 13.65 14.99
CA PHE A 388 6.32 14.65 15.73
C PHE A 388 7.13 15.84 16.26
N ASN A 389 8.41 15.70 16.58
CA ASN A 389 9.24 16.81 17.07
C ASN A 389 9.39 17.97 16.05
N PRO A 390 9.52 17.73 14.72
CA PRO A 390 9.46 18.82 13.74
C PRO A 390 8.06 19.42 13.58
N LEU A 391 7.00 18.64 13.85
CA LEU A 391 5.61 19.08 13.80
C LEU A 391 5.23 19.96 15.00
N LEU A 392 5.68 19.60 16.21
CA LEU A 392 5.48 20.37 17.44
C LEU A 392 6.20 21.72 17.38
N ARG A 393 7.48 21.72 16.97
CA ARG A 393 8.27 22.95 16.79
C ARG A 393 7.71 23.90 15.72
N TRP A 394 6.82 23.42 14.86
CA TRP A 394 6.15 24.21 13.82
C TRP A 394 4.77 24.73 14.24
N ILE A 395 4.23 24.24 15.36
CA ILE A 395 2.98 24.74 15.97
C ILE A 395 3.31 25.77 17.06
N GLU A 396 4.45 25.61 17.74
CA GLU A 396 4.91 26.50 18.81
C GLU A 396 5.74 27.71 18.33
N GLY A 397 6.07 27.78 17.03
CA GLY A 397 6.75 28.92 16.40
C GLY A 397 6.04 29.36 15.13
#